data_AF-C1GQ29-F1
#
_entry.id   AF-C1GQ29-F1
#
_cell.length_a   1.000
_cell.length_b   1.000
_cell.length_c   1.000
_cell.angle_alpha   90.00
_cell.angle_beta   90.00
_cell.angle_gamma   90.00
#
_symmetry.space_group_name_H-M   'P 1'
#
loop_
_entity.id
_entity.type
_entity.pdbx_description
1 polymer ?
#
loop_
_entity_poly.entity_id
_entity_poly.type
_entity_poly.pdbx_seq_one_letter_code
_entity_poly.pdbx_strand_id
1 'polypeptide(L)'
;MFPDKASSMPVRVLFLVIFCSTFVLANDDLNFYGGHGPNVICVFPLSGPYNLLQRLLFYTLLIFVIIARRQKWLVLGALASTMSYSGAAAIHGMLMVSPARKSIDLDVYGVFAITSSGAMLAAPILTWSSTLMCADKRKRLIVILWGILLMFGALFTAACIHVNGAGFITPECLSRNETISFNGSLFPSPTGDCLYTCPPERRLFRPNNDVIAFPNHTNRPRDITSVFLPATLIYVFTWIVLEIILRTVFRNKPIDPQLAPAMSATEVVGMRRIGTFVQNRQNSGKPKDLNVSIQAISSPSAGESSAASTSASSWSPKNPQLPKPSSRWAPFCRNAPFYFAVAHFSAFIVNVVMSEFRIKDLPSNEQPKEIGQWIPWVSVALVVFSQTLNHYLKVRRGPEEKGRFSHQDEEKAMTYDHWKFGISPQSRIRQQQQRKRDDLKGVGEHLESMMFKNETTNTTRRNSF
;
A
#
# COMPACT_ATOMS: atom_id res chain seq x y z
N MET A 1 0.13 -43.80 -19.28
CA MET A 1 0.96 -42.89 -20.10
C MET A 1 0.55 -41.47 -19.74
N PHE A 2 1.11 -40.91 -18.66
CA PHE A 2 0.75 -39.58 -18.15
C PHE A 2 1.96 -38.65 -18.29
N PRO A 3 1.87 -37.56 -19.07
CA PRO A 3 2.95 -36.61 -19.20
C PRO A 3 2.76 -35.48 -18.16
N ASP A 4 3.38 -35.62 -16.99
CA ASP A 4 3.59 -34.51 -16.06
C ASP A 4 4.92 -33.81 -16.40
N LYS A 5 4.87 -32.81 -17.28
CA LYS A 5 6.01 -31.90 -17.50
C LYS A 5 5.58 -30.53 -18.01
N ALA A 6 4.85 -29.77 -17.19
CA ALA A 6 4.52 -28.38 -17.52
C ALA A 6 4.73 -27.34 -16.38
N SER A 7 5.12 -27.73 -15.16
CA SER A 7 5.16 -26.77 -14.03
C SER A 7 6.55 -26.24 -13.62
N SER A 8 7.64 -26.65 -14.27
CA SER A 8 9.02 -26.27 -13.86
C SER A 8 9.64 -25.09 -14.63
N MET A 9 8.90 -24.40 -15.50
CA MET A 9 9.46 -23.28 -16.28
C MET A 9 9.59 -21.94 -15.50
N PRO A 10 8.60 -21.47 -14.71
CA PRO A 10 8.71 -20.14 -14.10
C PRO A 10 9.76 -20.08 -12.97
N VAL A 11 9.96 -21.17 -12.22
CA VAL A 11 10.89 -21.20 -11.07
C VAL A 11 12.36 -21.20 -11.53
N ARG A 12 12.67 -21.89 -12.64
CA ARG A 12 14.05 -21.93 -13.18
C ARG A 12 14.49 -20.57 -13.71
N VAL A 13 13.59 -19.81 -14.33
CA VAL A 13 13.86 -18.44 -14.79
C VAL A 13 14.16 -17.53 -13.60
N LEU A 14 13.40 -17.65 -12.50
CA LEU A 14 13.60 -16.86 -11.28
C LEU A 14 14.97 -17.13 -10.62
N PHE A 15 15.35 -18.40 -10.46
CA PHE A 15 16.63 -18.77 -9.85
C PHE A 15 17.83 -18.38 -10.73
N LEU A 16 17.71 -18.51 -12.05
CA LEU A 16 18.76 -18.09 -12.98
C LEU A 16 19.01 -16.58 -12.93
N VAL A 17 17.96 -15.75 -12.74
CA VAL A 17 18.10 -14.30 -12.57
C VAL A 17 18.87 -13.94 -11.29
N ILE A 18 18.63 -14.66 -10.18
CA ILE A 18 19.29 -14.40 -8.89
C ILE A 18 20.77 -14.79 -8.94
N PHE A 19 21.10 -15.98 -9.46
CA PHE A 19 22.48 -16.46 -9.52
C PHE A 19 23.31 -15.78 -10.62
N CYS A 20 22.72 -15.37 -11.75
CA CYS A 20 23.44 -14.65 -12.81
C CYS A 20 23.78 -13.20 -12.45
N SER A 21 23.27 -12.66 -11.34
CA SER A 21 23.54 -11.28 -10.93
C SER A 21 24.91 -11.10 -10.26
N THR A 22 25.48 -12.14 -9.66
CA THR A 22 26.70 -12.01 -8.83
C THR A 22 27.99 -12.49 -9.49
N PHE A 23 27.96 -13.42 -10.45
CA PHE A 23 29.20 -14.02 -10.98
C PHE A 23 29.20 -14.21 -12.51
N VAL A 24 29.54 -13.15 -13.25
CA VAL A 24 30.27 -13.27 -14.53
C VAL A 24 31.17 -12.04 -14.63
N LEU A 25 32.46 -12.17 -14.35
CA LEU A 25 33.45 -11.21 -14.83
C LEU A 25 33.56 -11.41 -16.35
N ALA A 26 32.73 -10.71 -17.13
CA ALA A 26 32.97 -10.61 -18.56
C ALA A 26 33.59 -9.23 -18.80
N ASN A 27 34.87 -9.24 -19.17
CA ASN A 27 35.55 -8.10 -19.75
C ASN A 27 35.00 -7.93 -21.18
N ASP A 28 33.78 -7.45 -21.30
CA ASP A 28 33.13 -7.27 -22.60
C ASP A 28 33.54 -5.93 -23.19
N ASP A 29 34.10 -6.00 -24.40
CA ASP A 29 34.43 -4.84 -25.23
C ASP A 29 33.18 -4.00 -25.48
N LEU A 30 33.28 -2.70 -25.19
CA LEU A 30 32.25 -1.73 -25.56
C LEU A 30 32.27 -1.57 -27.08
N ASN A 31 31.09 -1.39 -27.66
CA ASN A 31 30.96 -1.08 -29.07
C ASN A 31 31.44 0.35 -29.38
N PHE A 32 31.47 0.73 -30.66
CA PHE A 32 31.90 2.05 -31.11
C PHE A 32 31.15 3.21 -30.42
N TYR A 33 29.89 3.00 -30.06
CA TYR A 33 29.02 3.98 -29.43
C TYR A 33 29.02 3.94 -27.89
N GLY A 34 29.89 3.11 -27.29
CA GLY A 34 29.99 2.93 -25.85
C GLY A 34 28.92 2.02 -25.22
N GLY A 35 28.09 1.35 -26.02
CA GLY A 35 27.11 0.36 -25.56
C GLY A 35 27.68 -1.05 -25.49
N HIS A 36 26.93 -1.95 -24.87
CA HIS A 36 27.26 -3.38 -24.79
C HIS A 36 26.63 -4.16 -25.95
N GLY A 37 27.43 -5.03 -26.61
CA GLY A 37 26.98 -5.85 -27.73
C GLY A 37 27.32 -5.23 -29.09
N PRO A 38 26.53 -5.44 -30.16
CA PRO A 38 26.85 -4.98 -31.50
C PRO A 38 26.72 -3.46 -31.65
N ASN A 39 27.31 -2.88 -32.71
CA ASN A 39 27.25 -1.42 -32.97
C ASN A 39 25.82 -0.91 -33.26
N VAL A 40 25.01 -1.73 -33.94
CA VAL A 40 23.64 -1.38 -34.35
C VAL A 40 22.73 -2.53 -33.95
N ILE A 41 21.53 -2.19 -33.46
CA ILE A 41 20.51 -3.14 -33.05
C ILE A 41 19.16 -2.77 -33.68
N CYS A 42 18.32 -3.77 -33.95
CA CYS A 42 16.93 -3.56 -34.33
C CYS A 42 16.07 -3.42 -33.08
N VAL A 43 15.31 -2.34 -32.97
CA VAL A 43 14.50 -2.04 -31.78
C VAL A 43 13.10 -1.59 -32.14
N PHE A 44 12.13 -1.96 -31.30
CA PHE A 44 10.88 -1.20 -31.21
C PHE A 44 11.12 -0.01 -30.29
N PRO A 45 10.93 1.22 -30.78
CA PRO A 45 11.11 2.45 -30.01
C PRO A 45 10.16 2.52 -28.83
N LEU A 46 10.53 3.29 -27.81
CA LEU A 46 9.76 3.44 -26.59
C LEU A 46 8.36 4.01 -26.90
N SER A 47 7.31 3.34 -26.44
CA SER A 47 5.94 3.73 -26.71
C SER A 47 5.52 4.92 -25.83
N GLY A 48 4.54 5.68 -26.33
CA GLY A 48 4.03 6.90 -25.70
C GLY A 48 3.70 6.77 -24.20
N PRO A 49 3.02 5.69 -23.74
CA PRO A 49 2.71 5.50 -22.32
C PRO A 49 3.93 5.38 -21.40
N TYR A 50 5.09 5.00 -21.93
CA TYR A 50 6.31 4.81 -21.16
C TYR A 50 7.32 5.91 -21.36
N ASN A 51 7.01 6.96 -22.11
CA ASN A 51 7.89 8.09 -22.35
C ASN A 51 8.20 8.92 -21.09
N LEU A 52 9.22 9.77 -21.21
CA LEU A 52 9.71 10.61 -20.13
C LEU A 52 8.59 11.39 -19.44
N LEU A 53 7.71 12.07 -20.19
CA LEU A 53 6.70 12.94 -19.61
C LEU A 53 5.66 12.15 -18.79
N GLN A 54 5.30 10.93 -19.21
CA GLN A 54 4.44 10.03 -18.44
C GLN A 54 5.14 9.48 -17.20
N ARG A 55 6.41 9.10 -17.31
CA ARG A 55 7.21 8.63 -16.17
C ARG A 55 7.38 9.73 -15.11
N LEU A 56 7.65 10.97 -15.53
CA LEU A 56 7.74 12.13 -14.64
C LEU A 56 6.42 12.40 -13.89
N LEU A 57 5.27 12.26 -14.57
CA LEU A 57 3.97 12.37 -13.91
C LEU A 57 3.82 11.30 -12.82
N PHE A 58 4.16 10.06 -13.16
CA PHE A 58 4.13 8.94 -12.23
C PHE A 58 5.03 9.16 -11.00
N TYR A 59 6.29 9.57 -11.20
CA TYR A 59 7.20 9.87 -10.08
C TYR A 59 6.69 11.02 -9.21
N THR A 60 6.14 12.06 -9.83
CA THR A 60 5.56 13.21 -9.12
C THR A 60 4.37 12.79 -8.27
N LEU A 61 3.48 11.94 -8.80
CA LEU A 61 2.35 11.40 -8.05
C LEU A 61 2.79 10.49 -6.89
N LEU A 62 3.81 9.65 -7.10
CA LEU A 62 4.40 8.84 -6.03
C LEU A 62 4.95 9.68 -4.88
N ILE A 63 5.75 10.70 -5.20
CA ILE A 63 6.30 11.64 -4.21
C ILE A 63 5.16 12.40 -3.52
N PHE A 64 4.16 12.83 -4.28
CA PHE A 64 2.99 13.51 -3.74
C PHE A 64 2.22 12.64 -2.73
N VAL A 65 2.03 11.35 -2.99
CA VAL A 65 1.40 10.40 -2.05
C VAL A 65 2.16 10.33 -0.72
N ILE A 66 3.50 10.44 -0.74
CA ILE A 66 4.35 10.41 0.46
C ILE A 66 4.30 11.73 1.24
N ILE A 67 4.32 12.86 0.54
CA ILE A 67 4.35 14.20 1.16
C ILE A 67 2.95 14.58 1.66
N ALA A 68 1.93 14.43 0.81
CA ALA A 68 0.57 14.89 1.08
C ALA A 68 -0.24 13.97 2.01
N ARG A 69 0.40 13.09 2.80
CA ARG A 69 -0.25 12.09 3.66
C ARG A 69 -1.34 12.63 4.59
N ARG A 70 -1.29 13.91 4.96
CA ARG A 70 -2.32 14.58 5.79
C ARG A 70 -3.62 14.84 5.03
N GLN A 71 -3.56 15.00 3.71
CA GLN A 71 -4.70 15.31 2.85
C GLN A 71 -5.30 14.02 2.26
N LYS A 72 -6.06 13.29 3.09
CA LYS A 72 -6.63 11.97 2.72
C LYS A 72 -7.42 11.97 1.41
N TRP A 73 -8.08 13.09 1.08
CA TRP A 73 -8.92 13.23 -0.11
C TRP A 73 -8.08 13.30 -1.41
N LEU A 74 -7.02 14.11 -1.44
CA LEU A 74 -6.10 14.20 -2.58
C LEU A 74 -5.27 12.93 -2.77
N VAL A 75 -4.77 12.37 -1.67
CA VAL A 75 -3.89 11.19 -1.70
C VAL A 75 -4.59 9.97 -2.28
N LEU A 76 -5.90 9.80 -2.03
CA LEU A 76 -6.65 8.66 -2.56
C LEU A 76 -6.72 8.67 -4.09
N GLY A 77 -6.94 9.84 -4.70
CA GLY A 77 -6.94 10.00 -6.16
C GLY A 77 -5.56 9.74 -6.76
N ALA A 78 -4.52 10.39 -6.21
CA ALA A 78 -3.15 10.21 -6.67
C ALA A 78 -2.68 8.75 -6.55
N LEU A 79 -3.02 8.08 -5.45
CA LEU A 79 -2.71 6.67 -5.23
C LEU A 79 -3.44 5.78 -6.25
N ALA A 80 -4.74 6.02 -6.50
CA ALA A 80 -5.49 5.26 -7.50
C ALA A 80 -4.89 5.39 -8.91
N SER A 81 -4.56 6.61 -9.35
CA SER A 81 -3.91 6.85 -10.65
C SER A 81 -2.57 6.13 -10.76
N THR A 82 -1.73 6.25 -9.72
CA THR A 82 -0.43 5.60 -9.63
C THR A 82 -0.56 4.08 -9.68
N MET A 83 -1.54 3.52 -8.95
CA MET A 83 -1.79 2.09 -8.88
C MET A 83 -2.25 1.52 -10.22
N SER A 84 -3.18 2.19 -10.89
CA SER A 84 -3.69 1.77 -12.20
C SER A 84 -2.60 1.83 -13.28
N TYR A 85 -1.84 2.93 -13.35
CA TYR A 85 -0.78 3.08 -14.34
C TYR A 85 0.34 2.05 -14.17
N SER A 86 0.87 1.94 -12.95
CA SER A 86 1.94 0.97 -12.66
C SER A 86 1.47 -0.48 -12.70
N GLY A 87 0.21 -0.75 -12.34
CA GLY A 87 -0.40 -2.08 -12.47
C GLY A 87 -0.54 -2.50 -13.93
N ALA A 88 -0.97 -1.60 -14.82
CA ALA A 88 -1.00 -1.85 -16.26
C ALA A 88 0.41 -2.09 -16.82
N ALA A 89 1.39 -1.28 -16.40
CA ALA A 89 2.80 -1.50 -16.76
C ALA A 89 3.31 -2.87 -16.30
N ALA A 90 2.99 -3.30 -15.07
CA ALA A 90 3.39 -4.61 -14.57
C ALA A 90 2.80 -5.76 -15.38
N ILE A 91 1.51 -5.68 -15.75
CA ILE A 91 0.87 -6.66 -16.63
C ILE A 91 1.55 -6.66 -18.01
N HIS A 92 1.81 -5.48 -18.58
CA HIS A 92 2.54 -5.39 -19.84
C HIS A 92 3.92 -6.05 -19.73
N GLY A 93 4.68 -5.76 -18.68
CA GLY A 93 5.98 -6.40 -18.41
C GLY A 93 5.93 -7.92 -18.33
N MET A 94 4.84 -8.49 -17.78
CA MET A 94 4.62 -9.94 -17.78
C MET A 94 4.29 -10.49 -19.17
N LEU A 95 3.64 -9.70 -20.02
CA LEU A 95 3.31 -10.06 -21.40
C LEU A 95 4.50 -9.88 -22.36
N MET A 96 5.54 -9.15 -21.96
CA MET A 96 6.78 -8.99 -22.75
C MET A 96 7.64 -10.25 -22.81
N VAL A 97 7.16 -11.40 -22.30
CA VAL A 97 7.81 -12.72 -22.43
C VAL A 97 7.65 -13.24 -23.87
N SER A 98 8.32 -12.56 -24.80
CA SER A 98 8.64 -13.10 -26.12
C SER A 98 10.16 -13.06 -26.24
N PRO A 99 10.85 -14.20 -26.46
CA PRO A 99 12.26 -14.15 -26.78
C PRO A 99 12.43 -13.25 -28.01
N ALA A 100 13.20 -12.18 -27.88
CA ALA A 100 13.55 -11.33 -29.01
C ALA A 100 14.28 -12.21 -30.03
N ARG A 101 13.65 -12.51 -31.17
CA ARG A 101 14.30 -13.31 -32.20
C ARG A 101 15.19 -12.45 -33.09
N LYS A 102 14.82 -11.18 -33.31
CA LYS A 102 15.63 -10.21 -34.07
C LYS A 102 15.58 -8.79 -33.48
N SER A 103 14.43 -8.32 -33.04
CA SER A 103 14.28 -6.96 -32.48
C SER A 103 13.87 -6.90 -31.01
N ILE A 104 14.40 -5.89 -30.31
CA ILE A 104 14.18 -5.67 -28.88
C ILE A 104 13.15 -4.57 -28.68
N ASP A 105 12.19 -4.77 -27.77
CA ASP A 105 11.23 -3.72 -27.43
C ASP A 105 11.72 -2.92 -26.25
N LEU A 106 11.95 -1.64 -26.49
CA LEU A 106 12.50 -0.71 -25.50
C LEU A 106 11.51 -0.38 -24.39
N ASP A 107 10.23 -0.73 -24.53
CA ASP A 107 9.23 -0.64 -23.46
C ASP A 107 9.67 -1.42 -22.23
N VAL A 108 10.51 -2.45 -22.39
CA VAL A 108 11.04 -3.23 -21.26
C VAL A 108 11.75 -2.33 -20.25
N TYR A 109 12.47 -1.30 -20.71
CA TYR A 109 13.18 -0.37 -19.86
C TYR A 109 12.24 0.62 -19.18
N GLY A 110 11.27 1.16 -19.90
CA GLY A 110 10.26 2.05 -19.34
C GLY A 110 9.37 1.36 -18.31
N VAL A 111 8.90 0.15 -18.62
CA VAL A 111 8.13 -0.69 -17.70
C VAL A 111 8.96 -1.06 -16.48
N PHE A 112 10.24 -1.44 -16.67
CA PHE A 112 11.14 -1.70 -15.55
C PHE A 112 11.29 -0.48 -14.65
N ALA A 113 11.49 0.72 -15.20
CA ALA A 113 11.61 1.97 -14.42
C ALA A 113 10.36 2.23 -13.56
N ILE A 114 9.16 2.04 -14.12
CA ILE A 114 7.89 2.25 -13.43
C ILE A 114 7.66 1.20 -12.33
N THR A 115 7.82 -0.08 -12.69
CA THR A 115 7.54 -1.21 -11.78
C THR A 115 8.55 -1.30 -10.65
N SER A 116 9.84 -1.11 -10.94
CA SER A 116 10.89 -1.04 -9.92
C SER A 116 10.65 0.11 -8.94
N SER A 117 10.44 1.33 -9.45
CA SER A 117 10.24 2.52 -8.62
C SER A 117 8.97 2.41 -7.76
N GLY A 118 7.87 1.89 -8.32
CA GLY A 118 6.64 1.64 -7.57
C GLY A 118 6.82 0.56 -6.50
N ALA A 119 7.52 -0.54 -6.81
CA ALA A 119 7.79 -1.62 -5.85
C ALA A 119 8.63 -1.14 -4.66
N MET A 120 9.66 -0.33 -4.91
CA MET A 120 10.52 0.23 -3.85
C MET A 120 9.74 1.13 -2.88
N LEU A 121 8.66 1.78 -3.33
CA LEU A 121 7.80 2.60 -2.48
C LEU A 121 6.61 1.84 -1.87
N ALA A 122 6.20 0.71 -2.44
CA ALA A 122 5.07 -0.07 -1.94
C ALA A 122 5.26 -0.51 -0.47
N ALA A 123 6.45 -1.00 -0.12
CA ALA A 123 6.77 -1.40 1.25
C ALA A 123 6.74 -0.21 2.24
N PRO A 124 7.47 0.90 2.02
CA PRO A 124 7.31 2.16 2.78
C PRO A 124 5.87 2.65 2.97
N ILE A 125 5.08 2.61 1.89
CA ILE A 125 3.68 3.06 1.91
C ILE A 125 2.86 2.19 2.85
N LEU A 126 3.04 0.86 2.81
CA LEU A 126 2.33 -0.08 3.68
C LEU A 126 2.76 -0.02 5.15
N THR A 127 4.04 0.28 5.41
CA THR A 127 4.65 0.19 6.75
C THR A 127 4.63 1.51 7.51
N TRP A 128 4.58 2.66 6.83
CA TRP A 128 4.62 3.99 7.48
C TRP A 128 3.40 4.86 7.26
N SER A 129 2.51 4.53 6.33
CA SER A 129 1.26 5.28 6.21
C SER A 129 0.35 4.91 7.38
N SER A 130 0.24 5.78 8.39
CA SER A 130 -0.75 5.63 9.46
C SER A 130 -2.16 5.47 8.90
N THR A 131 -2.46 6.17 7.80
CA THR A 131 -3.71 6.03 7.06
C THR A 131 -3.94 4.61 6.53
N LEU A 132 -2.90 3.91 6.02
CA LEU A 132 -3.02 2.53 5.51
C LEU A 132 -2.86 1.47 6.60
N MET A 133 -2.08 1.74 7.64
CA MET A 133 -1.96 0.87 8.82
C MET A 133 -3.29 0.80 9.58
N CYS A 134 -3.98 1.94 9.70
CA CYS A 134 -5.32 2.01 10.30
C CYS A 134 -6.45 1.79 9.27
N ALA A 135 -6.12 1.53 8.00
CA ALA A 135 -7.14 1.24 7.00
C ALA A 135 -7.75 -0.14 7.24
N ASP A 136 -8.99 -0.30 6.78
CA ASP A 136 -9.68 -1.59 6.78
C ASP A 136 -8.81 -2.68 6.13
N LYS A 137 -8.91 -3.92 6.65
CA LYS A 137 -8.19 -5.08 6.11
C LYS A 137 -8.33 -5.22 4.59
N ARG A 138 -9.49 -4.87 4.03
CA ARG A 138 -9.76 -4.87 2.58
C ARG A 138 -8.91 -3.85 1.82
N LYS A 139 -8.83 -2.61 2.30
CA LYS A 139 -8.02 -1.54 1.67
C LYS A 139 -6.54 -1.89 1.71
N ARG A 140 -6.08 -2.42 2.85
CA ARG A 140 -4.71 -2.91 3.01
C ARG A 140 -4.40 -4.06 2.04
N LEU A 141 -5.33 -5.00 1.86
CA LEU A 141 -5.18 -6.11 0.92
C LEU A 141 -4.99 -5.61 -0.53
N ILE A 142 -5.74 -4.59 -0.96
CA ILE A 142 -5.61 -4.01 -2.30
C ILE A 142 -4.20 -3.47 -2.54
N VAL A 143 -3.64 -2.74 -1.57
CA VAL A 143 -2.27 -2.19 -1.69
C VAL A 143 -1.21 -3.31 -1.63
N ILE A 144 -1.43 -4.37 -0.85
CA ILE A 144 -0.55 -5.55 -0.83
C ILE A 144 -0.56 -6.27 -2.19
N LEU A 145 -1.74 -6.53 -2.75
CA LEU A 145 -1.87 -7.19 -4.06
C LEU A 145 -1.23 -6.36 -5.17
N TRP A 146 -1.39 -5.03 -5.12
CA TRP A 146 -0.70 -4.13 -6.02
C TRP A 146 0.83 -4.19 -5.86
N GLY A 147 1.34 -4.17 -4.63
CA GLY A 147 2.78 -4.31 -4.37
C GLY A 147 3.34 -5.64 -4.90
N ILE A 148 2.62 -6.75 -4.72
CA ILE A 148 2.97 -8.06 -5.28
C ILE A 148 2.98 -8.02 -6.81
N LEU A 149 1.97 -7.42 -7.43
CA LEU A 149 1.88 -7.26 -8.88
C LEU A 149 3.10 -6.50 -9.43
N LEU A 150 3.50 -5.41 -8.78
CA LEU A 150 4.69 -4.64 -9.16
C LEU A 150 5.98 -5.44 -9.03
N MET A 151 6.12 -6.21 -7.95
CA MET A 151 7.28 -7.08 -7.76
C MET A 151 7.41 -8.11 -8.88
N PHE A 152 6.30 -8.73 -9.29
CA PHE A 152 6.31 -9.63 -10.45
C PHE A 152 6.62 -8.88 -11.74
N GLY A 153 6.00 -7.73 -12.00
CA GLY A 153 6.27 -6.94 -13.22
C GLY A 153 7.73 -6.53 -13.34
N ALA A 154 8.34 -6.08 -12.25
CA ALA A 154 9.74 -5.67 -12.21
C ALA A 154 10.70 -6.86 -12.36
N LEU A 155 10.36 -8.01 -11.77
CA LEU A 155 11.14 -9.24 -11.91
C LEU A 155 11.09 -9.81 -13.33
N PHE A 156 9.91 -9.82 -13.97
CA PHE A 156 9.74 -10.27 -15.34
C PHE A 156 10.50 -9.36 -16.32
N THR A 157 10.38 -8.04 -16.17
CA THR A 157 11.14 -7.10 -17.01
C THR A 157 12.64 -7.17 -16.76
N ALA A 158 13.10 -7.34 -15.52
CA ALA A 158 14.51 -7.61 -15.24
C ALA A 158 14.99 -8.89 -15.95
N ALA A 159 14.22 -9.98 -15.87
CA ALA A 159 14.53 -11.22 -16.57
C ALA A 159 14.62 -11.00 -18.10
N CYS A 160 13.66 -10.28 -18.68
CA CYS A 160 13.69 -9.91 -20.10
C CYS A 160 14.93 -9.09 -20.47
N ILE A 161 15.36 -8.13 -19.63
CA ILE A 161 16.57 -7.33 -19.87
C ILE A 161 17.81 -8.23 -19.90
N HIS A 162 17.93 -9.19 -18.97
CA HIS A 162 19.04 -10.14 -18.95
C HIS A 162 19.05 -11.08 -20.16
N VAL A 163 17.87 -11.59 -20.55
CA VAL A 163 17.75 -12.47 -21.74
C VAL A 163 18.06 -11.69 -23.03
N ASN A 164 17.53 -10.48 -23.18
CA ASN A 164 17.77 -9.65 -24.36
C ASN A 164 19.25 -9.24 -24.48
N GLY A 165 19.90 -8.91 -23.36
CA GLY A 165 21.31 -8.53 -23.36
C GLY A 165 22.27 -9.67 -23.66
N ALA A 166 21.91 -10.91 -23.31
CA ALA A 166 22.69 -12.09 -23.69
C ALA A 166 22.52 -12.49 -25.16
N GLY A 167 21.48 -11.99 -25.84
CA GLY A 167 21.05 -12.43 -27.17
C GLY A 167 21.08 -11.34 -28.23
N PHE A 168 21.92 -10.30 -28.09
CA PHE A 168 22.03 -9.28 -29.13
C PHE A 168 22.52 -9.90 -30.45
N ILE A 169 21.79 -9.67 -31.53
CA ILE A 169 22.13 -10.11 -32.88
C ILE A 169 22.49 -8.87 -33.71
N THR A 170 23.64 -8.89 -34.37
CA THR A 170 24.00 -7.87 -35.37
C THR A 170 23.00 -7.95 -36.54
N PRO A 171 22.33 -6.86 -36.92
CA PRO A 171 21.54 -6.83 -38.14
C PRO A 171 22.42 -7.10 -39.37
N GLU A 172 21.79 -7.57 -40.45
CA GLU A 172 22.47 -7.84 -41.71
C GLU A 172 22.89 -6.52 -42.37
N CYS A 173 24.16 -6.40 -42.74
CA CYS A 173 24.70 -5.24 -43.42
C CYS A 173 24.73 -5.50 -44.93
N LEU A 174 23.86 -4.80 -45.67
CA LEU A 174 23.74 -4.94 -47.12
C LEU A 174 24.45 -3.79 -47.84
N SER A 175 24.87 -4.04 -49.08
CA SER A 175 25.43 -2.99 -49.93
C SER A 175 24.34 -1.99 -50.34
N ARG A 176 24.73 -0.76 -50.69
CA ARG A 176 23.78 0.30 -51.09
C ARG A 176 22.85 -0.13 -52.25
N ASN A 177 23.35 -0.94 -53.18
CA ASN A 177 22.56 -1.41 -54.33
C ASN A 177 21.44 -2.37 -53.90
N GLU A 178 21.71 -3.26 -52.95
CA GLU A 178 20.73 -4.23 -52.44
C GLU A 178 19.65 -3.55 -51.58
N THR A 179 19.96 -2.40 -50.97
CA THR A 179 19.01 -1.66 -50.12
C THR A 179 17.90 -0.94 -50.89
N ILE A 180 18.03 -0.75 -52.21
CA ILE A 180 17.04 0.00 -53.02
C ILE A 180 15.66 -0.68 -52.97
N SER A 181 15.63 -2.01 -52.95
CA SER A 181 14.39 -2.82 -52.84
C SER A 181 14.05 -3.23 -51.40
N PHE A 182 14.85 -2.81 -50.40
CA PHE A 182 14.64 -3.25 -49.03
C PHE A 182 13.47 -2.50 -48.39
N ASN A 183 12.48 -3.26 -47.91
CA ASN A 183 11.36 -2.72 -47.17
C ASN A 183 11.63 -2.86 -45.67
N GLY A 184 12.04 -1.76 -45.02
CA GLY A 184 12.31 -1.73 -43.59
C GLY A 184 13.18 -0.54 -43.20
N SER A 185 13.68 -0.55 -41.97
CA SER A 185 14.58 0.50 -41.50
C SER A 185 16.03 0.22 -41.91
N LEU A 186 16.75 1.28 -42.26
CA LEU A 186 18.12 1.26 -42.73
C LEU A 186 18.98 2.17 -41.85
N PHE A 187 20.21 1.75 -41.54
CA PHE A 187 21.16 2.56 -40.80
C PHE A 187 22.57 2.42 -41.40
N PRO A 188 23.30 3.53 -41.69
CA PRO A 188 24.64 3.46 -42.26
C PRO A 188 25.65 2.86 -41.26
N SER A 189 26.49 1.94 -41.72
CA SER A 189 27.54 1.36 -40.89
C SER A 189 28.61 2.41 -40.54
N PRO A 190 29.05 2.49 -39.27
CA PRO A 190 30.10 3.44 -38.87
C PRO A 190 31.50 3.03 -39.33
N THR A 191 31.72 1.75 -39.64
CA THR A 191 33.05 1.19 -39.94
C THR A 191 33.24 0.76 -41.39
N GLY A 192 32.19 0.79 -42.22
CA GLY A 192 32.28 0.36 -43.61
C GLY A 192 31.15 0.86 -44.50
N ASP A 193 31.30 0.66 -45.82
CA ASP A 193 30.38 1.16 -46.85
C ASP A 193 29.15 0.24 -47.04
N CYS A 194 28.50 -0.15 -45.95
CA CYS A 194 27.27 -0.95 -45.96
C CYS A 194 26.18 -0.33 -45.08
N LEU A 195 24.93 -0.71 -45.30
CA LEU A 195 23.77 -0.27 -44.52
C LEU A 195 23.20 -1.45 -43.75
N TYR A 196 23.12 -1.31 -42.44
CA TYR A 196 22.41 -2.24 -41.57
C TYR A 196 20.92 -2.20 -41.86
N THR A 197 20.32 -3.38 -41.95
CA THR A 197 18.92 -3.54 -42.32
C THR A 197 18.12 -4.17 -41.18
N CYS A 198 16.97 -3.58 -40.87
CA CYS A 198 16.03 -4.08 -39.88
C CYS A 198 14.68 -4.37 -40.56
N PRO A 199 14.34 -5.64 -40.81
CA PRO A 199 13.11 -6.01 -41.48
C PRO A 199 11.90 -5.84 -40.56
N PRO A 200 10.69 -5.68 -41.12
CA PRO A 200 9.45 -5.67 -40.35
C PRO A 200 9.29 -6.95 -39.52
N GLU A 201 8.94 -6.80 -38.25
CA GLU A 201 8.75 -7.92 -37.32
C GLU A 201 7.40 -7.79 -36.61
N ARG A 202 6.69 -8.91 -36.47
CA ARG A 202 5.40 -8.93 -35.74
C ARG A 202 5.66 -9.02 -34.25
N ARG A 203 5.06 -8.11 -33.48
CA ARG A 203 5.07 -8.17 -32.01
C ARG A 203 3.70 -7.79 -31.46
N LEU A 204 3.36 -8.33 -30.29
CA LEU A 204 2.10 -7.97 -29.61
C LEU A 204 2.08 -6.46 -29.34
N PHE A 205 0.92 -5.84 -29.60
CA PHE A 205 0.69 -4.40 -29.42
C PHE A 205 1.58 -3.48 -30.27
N ARG A 206 2.33 -4.01 -31.25
CA ARG A 206 3.20 -3.21 -32.14
C ARG A 206 2.85 -3.41 -33.61
N PRO A 207 2.85 -2.34 -34.43
CA PRO A 207 2.81 -2.46 -35.88
C PRO A 207 4.07 -3.14 -36.43
N ASN A 208 3.95 -3.85 -37.56
CA ASN A 208 5.07 -4.62 -38.12
C ASN A 208 6.24 -3.75 -38.58
N ASN A 209 5.96 -2.54 -39.08
CA ASN A 209 6.97 -1.63 -39.63
C ASN A 209 7.52 -0.64 -38.59
N ASP A 210 7.21 -0.83 -37.30
CA ASP A 210 7.65 0.05 -36.21
C ASP A 210 9.11 -0.23 -35.77
N VAL A 211 9.72 -1.28 -36.33
CA VAL A 211 11.11 -1.65 -36.04
C VAL A 211 12.07 -0.66 -36.71
N ILE A 212 12.99 -0.11 -35.94
CA ILE A 212 14.03 0.80 -36.42
C ILE A 212 15.44 0.25 -36.15
N ALA A 213 16.36 0.55 -37.06
CA ALA A 213 17.79 0.33 -36.85
C ALA A 213 18.35 1.50 -36.02
N PHE A 214 18.97 1.18 -34.88
CA PHE A 214 19.38 2.18 -33.89
C PHE A 214 20.84 1.94 -33.44
N PRO A 215 21.67 3.00 -33.32
CA PRO A 215 23.01 2.89 -32.74
C PRO A 215 22.93 2.41 -31.30
N ASN A 216 23.64 1.34 -30.98
CA ASN A 216 23.48 0.67 -29.70
C ASN A 216 24.20 1.42 -28.57
N HIS A 217 23.46 2.22 -27.81
CA HIS A 217 23.90 2.85 -26.56
C HIS A 217 23.45 2.08 -25.30
N THR A 218 23.01 0.83 -25.44
CA THR A 218 22.44 0.10 -24.30
C THR A 218 23.53 -0.33 -23.31
N ASN A 219 23.27 -0.07 -22.03
CA ASN A 219 24.16 -0.48 -20.94
C ASN A 219 24.05 -1.99 -20.69
N ARG A 220 25.02 -2.55 -19.94
CA ARG A 220 24.96 -3.96 -19.55
C ARG A 220 23.69 -4.25 -18.74
N PRO A 221 23.04 -5.42 -18.92
CA PRO A 221 21.85 -5.81 -18.15
C PRO A 221 22.02 -5.70 -16.63
N ARG A 222 23.22 -6.02 -16.14
CA ARG A 222 23.59 -5.90 -14.73
C ARG A 222 23.63 -4.48 -14.26
N ASP A 223 24.20 -3.57 -15.05
CA ASP A 223 24.22 -2.16 -14.70
C ASP A 223 22.78 -1.68 -14.57
N ILE A 224 21.94 -1.97 -15.57
CA ILE A 224 20.52 -1.59 -15.59
C ILE A 224 19.77 -2.07 -14.34
N THR A 225 20.00 -3.32 -13.92
CA THR A 225 19.28 -3.95 -12.81
C THR A 225 19.97 -3.84 -11.43
N SER A 226 21.18 -3.26 -11.39
CA SER A 226 22.10 -3.27 -10.23
C SER A 226 21.56 -2.65 -8.96
N VAL A 227 20.73 -1.60 -9.06
CA VAL A 227 20.12 -0.94 -7.88
C VAL A 227 18.91 -1.74 -7.41
N PHE A 228 18.05 -2.11 -8.35
CA PHE A 228 16.76 -2.75 -8.07
C PHE A 228 16.91 -4.13 -7.41
N LEU A 229 17.72 -5.03 -7.95
CA LEU A 229 17.79 -6.41 -7.45
C LEU A 229 18.25 -6.51 -5.99
N PRO A 230 19.40 -5.94 -5.57
CA PRO A 230 19.79 -5.97 -4.17
C PRO A 230 18.84 -5.15 -3.29
N ALA A 231 18.37 -3.99 -3.75
CA ALA A 231 17.43 -3.18 -2.98
C ALA A 231 16.13 -3.94 -2.72
N THR A 232 15.55 -4.59 -3.74
CA THR A 232 14.34 -5.40 -3.57
C THR A 232 14.54 -6.63 -2.71
N LEU A 233 15.67 -7.32 -2.79
CA LEU A 233 15.97 -8.41 -1.87
C LEU A 233 16.01 -7.92 -0.43
N ILE A 234 16.69 -6.79 -0.18
CA ILE A 234 16.71 -6.13 1.12
C ILE A 234 15.29 -5.68 1.52
N TYR A 235 14.46 -5.20 0.59
CA TYR A 235 13.09 -4.76 0.87
C TYR A 235 12.12 -5.89 1.17
N VAL A 236 12.15 -6.97 0.38
CA VAL A 236 11.36 -8.18 0.65
C VAL A 236 11.76 -8.75 2.00
N PHE A 237 13.06 -8.81 2.29
CA PHE A 237 13.56 -9.26 3.58
C PHE A 237 13.11 -8.34 4.72
N THR A 238 13.30 -7.03 4.61
CA THR A 238 12.87 -6.07 5.64
C THR A 238 11.35 -6.06 5.82
N TRP A 239 10.56 -6.23 4.76
CA TRP A 239 9.10 -6.34 4.84
C TRP A 239 8.66 -7.64 5.53
N ILE A 240 9.28 -8.78 5.19
CA ILE A 240 9.02 -10.07 5.87
C ILE A 240 9.38 -9.94 7.35
N VAL A 241 10.57 -9.42 7.66
CA VAL A 241 11.03 -9.22 9.04
C VAL A 241 10.10 -8.26 9.79
N LEU A 242 9.69 -7.15 9.17
CA LEU A 242 8.78 -6.19 9.78
C LEU A 242 7.37 -6.75 9.97
N GLU A 243 6.83 -7.51 9.02
CA GLU A 243 5.56 -8.24 9.17
C GLU A 243 5.64 -9.27 10.29
N ILE A 244 6.73 -10.03 10.38
CA ILE A 244 6.95 -11.01 11.45
C ILE A 244 7.03 -10.28 12.79
N ILE A 245 7.83 -9.21 12.92
CA ILE A 245 7.93 -8.42 14.15
C ILE A 245 6.56 -7.80 14.49
N LEU A 246 5.86 -7.20 13.51
CA LEU A 246 4.53 -6.63 13.70
C LEU A 246 3.56 -7.70 14.20
N ARG A 247 3.52 -8.88 13.58
CA ARG A 247 2.66 -9.98 14.02
C ARG A 247 3.07 -10.53 15.38
N THR A 248 4.36 -10.67 15.67
CA THR A 248 4.84 -11.28 16.92
C THR A 248 4.67 -10.33 18.10
N VAL A 249 4.89 -9.03 17.89
CA VAL A 249 4.75 -7.99 18.93
C VAL A 249 3.30 -7.56 19.11
N PHE A 250 2.52 -7.39 18.04
CA PHE A 250 1.13 -6.90 18.13
C PHE A 250 0.10 -8.01 18.37
N ARG A 251 0.38 -9.28 18.08
CA ARG A 251 -0.56 -10.37 18.43
C ARG A 251 -0.59 -10.64 19.94
N ASN A 252 0.41 -10.16 20.70
CA ASN A 252 0.49 -10.37 22.14
C ASN A 252 0.13 -9.16 23.01
N LYS A 253 -0.42 -8.08 22.43
CA LYS A 253 -1.03 -7.01 23.22
C LYS A 253 -2.54 -6.98 22.99
N PRO A 254 -3.39 -7.31 23.99
CA PRO A 254 -4.75 -6.80 23.97
C PRO A 254 -4.63 -5.28 23.92
N ILE A 255 -5.23 -4.69 22.88
CA ILE A 255 -5.28 -3.25 22.73
C ILE A 255 -6.17 -2.74 23.84
N ASP A 256 -5.58 -2.22 24.92
CA ASP A 256 -6.29 -1.31 25.80
C ASP A 256 -6.55 -0.02 24.99
N PRO A 257 -7.82 0.35 24.74
CA PRO A 257 -8.16 1.48 23.87
C PRO A 257 -7.68 2.85 24.40
N GLN A 258 -7.11 2.90 25.60
CA GLN A 258 -6.56 4.12 26.21
C GLN A 258 -5.08 4.37 25.91
N LEU A 259 -4.38 3.45 25.21
CA LEU A 259 -2.94 3.62 24.93
C LEU A 259 -2.58 3.30 23.47
N ALA A 260 -3.41 3.75 22.53
CA ALA A 260 -2.89 4.08 21.21
C ALA A 260 -1.99 5.32 21.37
N PRO A 261 -0.72 5.31 20.94
CA PRO A 261 0.12 6.50 21.05
C PRO A 261 -0.53 7.59 20.20
N ALA A 262 -1.12 8.55 20.90
CA ALA A 262 -1.55 9.83 20.37
C ALA A 262 -0.31 10.61 19.92
N MET A 263 0.34 10.17 18.84
CA MET A 263 0.98 11.09 17.90
C MET A 263 -0.11 11.69 17.00
N SER A 264 -1.22 12.13 17.60
CA SER A 264 -2.18 13.04 17.01
C SER A 264 -1.84 14.42 17.55
N ALA A 265 -1.27 15.23 16.66
CA ALA A 265 -1.12 16.68 16.63
C ALA A 265 -1.92 17.59 17.60
N THR A 266 -1.93 17.33 18.91
CA THR A 266 -2.44 18.25 19.93
C THR A 266 -1.42 18.62 21.00
N GLU A 267 -0.18 18.12 20.94
CA GLU A 267 0.89 18.52 21.88
C GLU A 267 1.88 19.56 21.34
N VAL A 268 1.69 20.10 20.13
CA VAL A 268 2.59 21.15 19.58
C VAL A 268 1.93 22.53 19.46
N VAL A 269 0.68 22.70 19.90
CA VAL A 269 0.10 24.05 20.01
C VAL A 269 -0.52 24.21 21.38
N GLY A 270 0.22 24.86 22.27
CA GLY A 270 -0.26 25.33 23.55
C GLY A 270 -1.44 26.28 23.37
N MET A 271 -2.65 25.75 23.39
CA MET A 271 -3.84 26.49 23.80
C MET A 271 -4.28 25.96 25.16
N ARG A 272 -3.75 26.60 26.21
CA ARG A 272 -4.40 26.61 27.53
C ARG A 272 -5.81 27.17 27.34
N ARG A 273 -6.83 26.31 27.25
CA ARG A 273 -8.20 26.73 27.48
C ARG A 273 -8.41 26.78 29.00
N ILE A 274 -8.29 27.99 29.53
CA ILE A 274 -8.55 28.37 30.91
C ILE A 274 -10.05 28.16 31.21
N GLY A 275 -10.30 27.40 32.28
CA GLY A 275 -11.39 27.54 33.25
C GLY A 275 -12.81 27.88 32.76
N THR A 276 -13.68 26.87 32.79
CA THR A 276 -15.03 27.04 33.35
C THR A 276 -15.25 25.94 34.37
N PHE A 277 -14.86 26.22 35.61
CA PHE A 277 -15.22 25.45 36.79
C PHE A 277 -16.70 25.75 37.06
N VAL A 278 -17.59 25.00 36.43
CA VAL A 278 -19.03 25.06 36.75
C VAL A 278 -19.22 24.28 38.04
N GLN A 279 -19.30 25.04 39.12
CA GLN A 279 -19.68 24.61 40.45
C GLN A 279 -21.11 24.05 40.39
N ASN A 280 -21.24 22.72 40.34
CA ASN A 280 -22.54 22.07 40.41
C ASN A 280 -23.04 22.10 41.85
N ARG A 281 -24.00 22.98 42.07
CA ARG A 281 -24.69 23.27 43.33
C ARG A 281 -25.63 22.11 43.66
N GLN A 282 -25.54 21.67 44.92
CA GLN A 282 -26.53 20.98 45.76
C GLN A 282 -27.86 20.55 45.13
N ASN A 283 -28.12 19.24 45.17
CA ASN A 283 -29.45 18.69 45.41
C ASN A 283 -29.41 17.90 46.73
N SER A 284 -29.56 18.60 47.86
CA SER A 284 -29.97 18.01 49.13
C SER A 284 -31.37 18.54 49.45
N GLY A 285 -32.37 17.71 49.20
CA GLY A 285 -33.76 17.97 49.54
C GLY A 285 -34.24 16.93 50.55
N LYS A 286 -34.27 17.31 51.83
CA LYS A 286 -35.29 16.97 52.84
C LYS A 286 -34.80 17.41 54.23
N PRO A 287 -35.30 18.52 54.78
CA PRO A 287 -35.18 18.82 56.19
C PRO A 287 -36.33 18.11 56.96
N LYS A 288 -35.98 17.28 57.93
CA LYS A 288 -36.88 16.91 59.03
C LYS A 288 -36.48 17.75 60.23
N ASP A 289 -37.37 18.68 60.58
CA ASP A 289 -37.73 19.16 61.91
C ASP A 289 -37.05 18.43 63.08
N LEU A 290 -36.33 19.15 63.95
CA LEU A 290 -36.88 19.63 65.24
C LEU A 290 -35.78 20.23 66.14
N ASN A 291 -36.07 21.44 66.62
CA ASN A 291 -35.74 22.04 67.91
C ASN A 291 -34.30 22.02 68.48
N VAL A 292 -33.71 23.20 68.32
CA VAL A 292 -33.03 24.02 69.34
C VAL A 292 -33.50 23.71 70.77
N SER A 293 -32.56 23.31 71.63
CA SER A 293 -32.49 23.81 73.00
C SER A 293 -31.03 23.85 73.43
N ILE A 294 -30.61 25.06 73.80
CA ILE A 294 -29.32 25.43 74.37
C ILE A 294 -29.41 25.16 75.86
N GLN A 295 -28.53 24.33 76.42
CA GLN A 295 -28.12 24.52 77.81
C GLN A 295 -26.76 23.92 78.16
N ALA A 296 -25.88 24.85 78.53
CA ALA A 296 -24.84 24.88 79.56
C ALA A 296 -24.09 23.60 80.01
N ILE A 297 -22.79 23.85 80.08
CA ILE A 297 -21.68 23.10 80.66
C ILE A 297 -21.90 22.77 82.14
N SER A 298 -21.79 21.47 82.48
CA SER A 298 -21.25 21.02 83.77
C SER A 298 -20.90 19.52 83.72
N SER A 299 -19.60 19.24 83.88
CA SER A 299 -19.01 18.00 84.44
C SER A 299 -19.53 17.73 85.87
N PRO A 300 -19.26 16.60 86.56
CA PRO A 300 -18.42 15.43 86.24
C PRO A 300 -19.04 14.04 86.61
N SER A 301 -18.19 13.01 86.65
CA SER A 301 -18.34 11.62 87.17
C SER A 301 -18.74 10.58 86.11
N ALA A 302 -17.78 9.77 85.64
CA ALA A 302 -17.23 8.55 86.27
C ALA A 302 -18.15 7.34 86.04
N GLY A 303 -17.72 6.40 85.18
CA GLY A 303 -18.43 5.15 84.95
C GLY A 303 -18.06 4.46 83.63
N GLU A 304 -17.05 3.61 83.71
CA GLU A 304 -17.01 2.26 83.09
C GLU A 304 -16.95 2.11 81.55
N SER A 305 -15.72 1.82 81.11
CA SER A 305 -15.34 0.64 80.32
C SER A 305 -16.42 -0.11 79.53
N SER A 306 -16.29 -0.10 78.20
CA SER A 306 -16.45 -1.30 77.38
C SER A 306 -15.76 -1.14 76.03
N ALA A 307 -14.94 -2.13 75.71
CA ALA A 307 -14.04 -2.22 74.59
C ALA A 307 -14.77 -2.39 73.24
N ALA A 308 -14.28 -1.71 72.21
CA ALA A 308 -14.36 -2.14 70.81
C ALA A 308 -13.22 -1.48 70.03
N SER A 309 -12.02 -2.07 70.13
CA SER A 309 -10.84 -1.69 69.36
C SER A 309 -11.07 -1.99 67.87
N THR A 310 -11.14 -0.93 67.08
CA THR A 310 -11.24 -0.98 65.62
C THR A 310 -9.85 -1.29 65.05
N SER A 311 -9.76 -2.40 64.33
CA SER A 311 -8.57 -2.88 63.64
C SER A 311 -8.19 -1.95 62.48
N ALA A 312 -7.22 -1.06 62.72
CA ALA A 312 -6.53 -0.33 61.66
C ALA A 312 -5.54 -1.27 60.97
N SER A 313 -5.89 -1.79 59.80
CA SER A 313 -4.98 -2.56 58.95
C SER A 313 -3.95 -1.61 58.33
N SER A 314 -2.69 -1.84 58.69
CA SER A 314 -1.52 -1.09 58.25
C SER A 314 -1.34 -1.18 56.73
N TRP A 315 -1.40 -0.05 56.05
CA TRP A 315 -0.94 0.08 54.68
C TRP A 315 0.59 -0.03 54.66
N SER A 316 1.11 -1.18 54.22
CA SER A 316 2.54 -1.36 53.98
C SER A 316 2.96 -0.58 52.73
N PRO A 317 3.94 0.34 52.80
CA PRO A 317 4.39 1.13 51.67
C PRO A 317 5.18 0.26 50.68
N LYS A 318 4.72 0.23 49.43
CA LYS A 318 5.42 -0.42 48.31
C LYS A 318 6.82 0.17 48.17
N ASN A 319 7.83 -0.68 48.37
CA ASN A 319 9.24 -0.37 48.18
C ASN A 319 9.48 0.16 46.75
N PRO A 320 10.20 1.30 46.54
CA PRO A 320 10.43 1.86 45.22
C PRO A 320 11.30 0.92 44.38
N GLN A 321 10.74 0.34 43.32
CA GLN A 321 11.48 -0.46 42.34
C GLN A 321 12.53 0.43 41.67
N LEU A 322 13.81 0.06 41.82
CA LEU A 322 14.96 0.68 41.17
C LEU A 322 14.75 0.66 39.64
N PRO A 323 14.96 1.77 38.91
CA PRO A 323 14.70 1.81 37.46
C PRO A 323 15.58 0.80 36.72
N LYS A 324 14.92 -0.16 36.06
CA LYS A 324 15.55 -1.21 35.25
C LYS A 324 16.43 -0.54 34.18
N PRO A 325 17.72 -0.91 34.02
CA PRO A 325 18.61 -0.25 33.08
C PRO A 325 18.05 -0.36 31.67
N SER A 326 17.77 0.79 31.05
CA SER A 326 17.32 0.84 29.66
C SER A 326 18.43 0.26 28.78
N SER A 327 18.13 -0.84 28.08
CA SER A 327 19.05 -1.45 27.12
C SER A 327 19.67 -0.38 26.20
N ARG A 328 20.99 -0.47 25.98
CA ARG A 328 21.77 0.41 25.07
C ARG A 328 21.17 0.50 23.66
N TRP A 329 20.39 -0.50 23.27
CA TRP A 329 19.74 -0.62 21.96
C TRP A 329 18.34 0.01 21.90
N ALA A 330 17.72 0.37 23.03
CA ALA A 330 16.39 0.97 23.07
C ALA A 330 16.23 2.23 22.19
N PRO A 331 17.15 3.22 22.20
CA PRO A 331 17.03 4.38 21.31
C PRO A 331 17.21 4.03 19.83
N PHE A 332 18.08 3.06 19.50
CA PHE A 332 18.27 2.59 18.14
C PHE A 332 17.01 1.92 17.60
N CYS A 333 16.41 0.99 18.35
CA CYS A 333 15.16 0.33 17.95
C CYS A 333 14.00 1.31 17.77
N ARG A 334 13.95 2.39 18.57
CA ARG A 334 12.91 3.42 18.45
C ARG A 334 13.06 4.24 17.16
N ASN A 335 14.30 4.55 16.75
CA ASN A 335 14.58 5.36 15.56
C ASN A 335 14.78 4.52 14.29
N ALA A 336 14.91 3.20 14.40
CA ALA A 336 15.12 2.29 13.27
C ALA A 336 14.10 2.49 12.12
N PRO A 337 12.77 2.64 12.37
CA PRO A 337 11.82 2.87 11.28
C PRO A 337 12.10 4.14 10.48
N PHE A 338 12.59 5.20 11.11
CA PHE A 338 12.95 6.45 10.45
C PHE A 338 14.19 6.27 9.57
N TYR A 339 15.23 5.61 10.07
CA TYR A 339 16.43 5.33 9.28
C TYR A 339 16.14 4.43 8.08
N PHE A 340 15.30 3.40 8.27
CA PHE A 340 14.81 2.61 7.16
C PHE A 340 14.04 3.48 6.16
N ALA A 341 13.24 4.45 6.59
CA ALA A 341 12.54 5.36 5.70
C ALA A 341 13.43 6.22 4.83
N VAL A 342 14.43 6.84 5.44
CA VAL A 342 15.43 7.60 4.69
C VAL A 342 16.16 6.67 3.71
N ALA A 343 16.58 5.48 4.13
CA ALA A 343 17.27 4.53 3.24
C ALA A 343 16.41 4.08 2.05
N HIS A 344 15.13 3.76 2.26
CA HIS A 344 14.21 3.36 1.19
C HIS A 344 13.96 4.50 0.21
N PHE A 345 13.72 5.71 0.73
CA PHE A 345 13.50 6.87 -0.11
C PHE A 345 14.76 7.23 -0.92
N SER A 346 15.94 7.20 -0.30
CA SER A 346 17.20 7.43 -1.00
C SER A 346 17.44 6.44 -2.14
N ALA A 347 17.22 5.15 -1.89
CA ALA A 347 17.37 4.14 -2.93
C ALA A 347 16.31 4.27 -4.03
N PHE A 348 15.07 4.65 -3.70
CA PHE A 348 14.06 5.01 -4.71
C PHE A 348 14.57 6.15 -5.63
N ILE A 349 15.11 7.22 -5.06
CA ILE A 349 15.66 8.35 -5.84
C ILE A 349 16.82 7.87 -6.73
N VAL A 350 17.76 7.09 -6.19
CA VAL A 350 18.88 6.53 -6.96
C VAL A 350 18.36 5.65 -8.11
N ASN A 351 17.37 4.80 -7.86
CA ASN A 351 16.76 3.96 -8.90
C ASN A 351 16.13 4.81 -10.02
N VAL A 352 15.33 5.82 -9.67
CA VAL A 352 14.70 6.73 -10.64
C VAL A 352 15.78 7.45 -11.46
N VAL A 353 16.73 8.12 -10.83
CA VAL A 353 17.79 8.88 -11.53
C VAL A 353 18.57 7.98 -12.47
N MET A 354 18.93 6.79 -12.00
CA MET A 354 19.71 5.85 -12.77
C MET A 354 18.90 5.25 -13.94
N SER A 355 17.62 4.93 -13.73
CA SER A 355 16.72 4.49 -14.81
C SER A 355 16.55 5.57 -15.88
N GLU A 356 16.32 6.82 -15.49
CA GLU A 356 16.12 7.93 -16.43
C GLU A 356 17.39 8.25 -17.21
N PHE A 357 18.57 8.24 -16.57
CA PHE A 357 19.84 8.46 -17.26
C PHE A 357 20.09 7.42 -18.35
N ARG A 358 19.67 6.17 -18.14
CA ARG A 358 19.84 5.06 -19.09
C ARG A 358 18.83 5.07 -20.23
N ILE A 359 17.65 5.62 -20.00
CA ILE A 359 16.57 5.67 -20.99
C ILE A 359 16.67 6.94 -21.85
N LYS A 360 17.41 7.97 -21.41
CA LYS A 360 17.42 9.31 -22.06
C LYS A 360 17.76 9.28 -23.55
N ASP A 361 18.69 8.41 -23.95
CA ASP A 361 19.20 8.33 -25.32
C ASP A 361 18.44 7.29 -26.17
N LEU A 362 17.45 6.61 -25.59
CA LEU A 362 16.65 5.62 -26.30
C LEU A 362 15.62 6.30 -27.22
N PRO A 363 15.38 5.75 -28.42
CA PRO A 363 14.41 6.32 -29.35
C PRO A 363 13.00 6.12 -28.83
N SER A 364 12.16 7.13 -29.01
CA SER A 364 10.74 7.15 -28.62
C SER A 364 9.83 7.41 -29.82
N ASN A 365 8.67 6.77 -29.86
CA ASN A 365 7.68 6.95 -30.93
C ASN A 365 6.90 8.26 -30.86
N GLU A 366 6.82 8.87 -29.68
CA GLU A 366 6.05 10.08 -29.45
C GLU A 366 6.97 11.14 -28.83
N GLN A 367 7.01 12.33 -29.42
CA GLN A 367 7.83 13.42 -28.90
C GLN A 367 7.12 14.12 -27.72
N PRO A 368 7.85 14.75 -26.78
CA PRO A 368 7.25 15.47 -25.65
C PRO A 368 6.31 16.62 -26.03
N LYS A 369 6.41 17.12 -27.28
CA LYS A 369 5.56 18.19 -27.81
C LYS A 369 4.20 17.68 -28.32
N GLU A 370 4.03 16.37 -28.47
CA GLU A 370 2.81 15.77 -28.99
C GLU A 370 1.72 15.73 -27.92
N ILE A 371 0.47 15.84 -28.36
CA ILE A 371 -0.67 16.03 -27.46
C ILE A 371 -0.90 14.83 -26.54
N GLY A 372 -0.60 13.60 -26.97
CA GLY A 372 -0.80 12.38 -26.18
C GLY A 372 0.07 12.35 -24.92
N GLN A 373 1.23 13.03 -24.94
CA GLN A 373 2.09 13.19 -23.77
C GLN A 373 1.49 14.11 -22.68
N TRP A 374 0.66 15.08 -23.05
CA TRP A 374 0.12 16.09 -22.13
C TRP A 374 -1.27 15.75 -21.58
N ILE A 375 -2.05 14.90 -22.25
CA ILE A 375 -3.42 14.54 -21.82
C ILE A 375 -3.48 14.09 -20.35
N PRO A 376 -2.60 13.20 -19.85
CA PRO A 376 -2.64 12.76 -18.46
C PRO A 376 -2.29 13.87 -17.46
N TRP A 377 -1.41 14.81 -17.81
CA TRP A 377 -1.08 15.96 -16.98
C TRP A 377 -2.27 16.90 -16.82
N VAL A 378 -2.95 17.21 -17.92
CA VAL A 378 -4.16 18.04 -17.90
C VAL A 378 -5.26 17.35 -17.09
N SER A 379 -5.44 16.04 -17.26
CA SER A 379 -6.39 15.25 -16.47
C SER A 379 -6.11 15.33 -14.97
N VAL A 380 -4.87 15.12 -14.54
CA VAL A 380 -4.47 15.25 -13.13
C VAL A 380 -4.71 16.67 -12.61
N ALA A 381 -4.37 17.70 -13.39
CA ALA A 381 -4.60 19.09 -13.00
C ALA A 381 -6.10 19.40 -12.81
N LEU A 382 -6.97 18.92 -13.70
CA LEU A 382 -8.43 19.07 -13.59
C LEU A 382 -8.99 18.33 -12.37
N VAL A 383 -8.47 17.13 -12.06
CA VAL A 383 -8.86 16.39 -10.86
C VAL A 383 -8.44 17.14 -9.60
N VAL A 384 -7.21 17.64 -9.53
CA VAL A 384 -6.74 18.43 -8.38
C VAL A 384 -7.57 19.72 -8.23
N PHE A 385 -7.83 20.42 -9.33
CA PHE A 385 -8.65 21.63 -9.35
C PHE A 385 -10.08 21.35 -8.85
N SER A 386 -10.75 20.35 -9.41
CA SER A 386 -12.13 19.99 -9.03
C SER A 386 -12.23 19.58 -7.56
N GLN A 387 -11.29 18.79 -7.06
CA GLN A 387 -11.29 18.39 -5.66
C GLN A 387 -10.98 19.57 -4.72
N THR A 388 -10.07 20.47 -5.12
CA THR A 388 -9.75 21.69 -4.35
C THR A 388 -10.94 22.64 -4.31
N LEU A 389 -11.63 22.83 -5.44
CA LEU A 389 -12.85 23.61 -5.52
C LEU A 389 -13.95 23.01 -4.64
N ASN A 390 -14.16 21.70 -4.70
CA ASN A 390 -15.14 21.00 -3.86
C ASN A 390 -14.81 21.17 -2.36
N HIS A 391 -13.53 21.06 -1.98
CA HIS A 391 -13.10 21.28 -0.60
C HIS A 391 -13.34 22.73 -0.17
N TYR A 392 -12.96 23.70 -1.01
CA TYR A 392 -13.19 25.12 -0.76
C TYR A 392 -14.68 25.43 -0.59
N LEU A 393 -15.53 24.93 -1.49
CA LEU A 393 -16.98 25.09 -1.39
C LEU A 393 -17.53 24.45 -0.13
N LYS A 394 -17.07 23.24 0.24
CA LYS A 394 -17.50 22.56 1.47
C LYS A 394 -17.11 23.33 2.74
N VAL A 395 -15.94 23.98 2.75
CA VAL A 395 -15.50 24.84 3.86
C VAL A 395 -16.31 26.15 3.88
N ARG A 396 -16.51 26.78 2.71
CA ARG A 396 -17.27 28.04 2.55
C ARG A 396 -18.75 27.88 2.90
N ARG A 397 -19.34 26.74 2.59
CA ARG A 397 -20.74 26.40 2.88
C ARG A 397 -21.05 26.35 4.38
N GLY A 398 -20.02 26.40 5.22
CA GLY A 398 -20.15 26.55 6.66
C GLY A 398 -20.90 25.39 7.32
N PRO A 399 -20.94 25.36 8.66
CA PRO A 399 -21.77 24.40 9.38
C PRO A 399 -23.29 24.66 9.23
N GLU A 400 -23.72 25.82 8.70
CA GLU A 400 -25.14 26.17 8.60
C GLU A 400 -25.96 25.21 7.72
N GLU A 401 -25.37 24.64 6.66
CA GLU A 401 -26.11 23.74 5.77
C GLU A 401 -26.10 22.27 6.22
N LYS A 402 -25.16 21.88 7.10
CA LYS A 402 -25.23 20.57 7.78
C LYS A 402 -26.48 20.45 8.63
N GLY A 403 -26.98 21.55 9.20
CA GLY A 403 -28.24 21.52 9.95
C GLY A 403 -29.48 21.28 9.08
N ARG A 404 -29.44 21.64 7.79
CA ARG A 404 -30.64 21.63 6.93
C ARG A 404 -30.85 20.31 6.17
N PHE A 405 -29.80 19.52 5.95
CA PHE A 405 -29.87 18.27 5.18
C PHE A 405 -29.57 16.98 5.98
N SER A 406 -29.28 17.04 7.29
CA SER A 406 -28.58 15.96 8.02
C SER A 406 -29.43 14.83 8.63
N HIS A 407 -30.67 14.58 8.20
CA HIS A 407 -31.29 13.30 8.59
C HIS A 407 -32.19 12.71 7.51
N GLN A 408 -33.07 13.52 6.91
CA GLN A 408 -34.05 12.98 5.95
C GLN A 408 -33.44 12.65 4.59
N ASP A 409 -32.46 13.41 4.11
CA ASP A 409 -31.90 13.19 2.78
C ASP A 409 -30.74 12.19 2.77
N GLU A 410 -30.03 12.03 3.90
CA GLU A 410 -29.05 10.96 4.08
C GLU A 410 -29.74 9.58 4.13
N GLU A 411 -30.91 9.49 4.77
CA GLU A 411 -31.76 8.29 4.75
C GLU A 411 -32.25 7.98 3.33
N LYS A 412 -32.74 8.99 2.58
CA LYS A 412 -33.15 8.80 1.17
C LYS A 412 -32.01 8.38 0.25
N ALA A 413 -30.82 8.98 0.37
CA ALA A 413 -29.66 8.62 -0.45
C ALA A 413 -29.19 7.18 -0.16
N MET A 414 -29.19 6.78 1.12
CA MET A 414 -28.87 5.40 1.52
C MET A 414 -29.90 4.39 1.01
N THR A 415 -31.19 4.76 0.94
CA THR A 415 -32.22 3.87 0.36
C THR A 415 -32.05 3.68 -1.15
N TYR A 416 -31.56 4.69 -1.88
CA TYR A 416 -31.39 4.61 -3.33
C TYR A 416 -30.17 3.77 -3.74
N ASP A 417 -29.02 3.96 -3.06
CA ASP A 417 -27.81 3.17 -3.35
C ASP A 417 -27.97 1.69 -2.95
N HIS A 418 -28.78 1.38 -1.95
CA HIS A 418 -28.99 0.00 -1.53
C HIS A 418 -29.86 -0.79 -2.54
N TRP A 419 -30.75 -0.13 -3.29
CA TRP A 419 -31.59 -0.79 -4.29
C TRP A 419 -30.79 -1.27 -5.51
N LYS A 420 -29.70 -0.56 -5.87
CA LYS A 420 -28.86 -0.92 -7.03
C LYS A 420 -28.10 -2.23 -6.90
N PHE A 421 -27.91 -2.73 -5.67
CA PHE A 421 -27.25 -4.01 -5.38
C PHE A 421 -28.21 -5.14 -5.00
N GLY A 422 -29.46 -5.08 -5.48
CA GLY A 422 -30.28 -6.26 -5.76
C GLY A 422 -30.70 -7.15 -4.58
N ILE A 423 -30.49 -6.72 -3.34
CA ILE A 423 -30.93 -7.47 -2.15
C ILE A 423 -31.71 -6.50 -1.25
N SER A 424 -33.04 -6.48 -1.41
CA SER A 424 -33.93 -5.71 -0.55
C SER A 424 -33.70 -6.06 0.93
N PRO A 425 -33.53 -5.08 1.84
CA PRO A 425 -33.47 -5.32 3.28
C PRO A 425 -34.66 -6.13 3.79
N GLN A 426 -35.84 -5.93 3.20
CA GLN A 426 -37.07 -6.63 3.60
C GLN A 426 -37.00 -8.13 3.33
N SER A 427 -36.30 -8.60 2.29
CA SER A 427 -36.17 -10.04 2.05
C SER A 427 -35.26 -10.70 3.10
N ARG A 428 -34.20 -10.00 3.53
CA ARG A 428 -33.28 -10.48 4.57
C ARG A 428 -33.92 -10.45 5.96
N ILE A 429 -34.69 -9.40 6.28
CA ILE A 429 -35.47 -9.32 7.53
C ILE A 429 -36.56 -10.39 7.53
N ARG A 430 -37.27 -10.62 6.42
CA ARG A 430 -38.24 -11.73 6.32
C ARG A 430 -37.56 -13.08 6.50
N GLN A 431 -36.40 -13.34 5.87
CA GLN A 431 -35.68 -14.60 6.06
C GLN A 431 -35.18 -14.78 7.51
N GLN A 432 -34.70 -13.72 8.16
CA GLN A 432 -34.31 -13.79 9.57
C GLN A 432 -35.51 -13.98 10.50
N GLN A 433 -36.64 -13.31 10.26
CA GLN A 433 -37.87 -13.49 11.02
C GLN A 433 -38.45 -14.89 10.82
N GLN A 434 -38.38 -15.44 9.61
CA GLN A 434 -38.80 -16.81 9.31
C GLN A 434 -37.93 -17.81 10.07
N ARG A 435 -36.58 -17.71 9.98
CA ARG A 435 -35.67 -18.57 10.76
C ARG A 435 -35.90 -18.47 12.25
N LYS A 436 -36.08 -17.25 12.78
CA LYS A 436 -36.31 -17.06 14.22
C LYS A 436 -37.65 -17.64 14.67
N ARG A 437 -38.67 -17.62 13.80
CA ARG A 437 -39.98 -18.23 14.05
C ARG A 437 -39.90 -19.76 13.98
N ASP A 438 -39.10 -20.31 13.08
CA ASP A 438 -38.89 -21.76 12.94
C ASP A 438 -38.06 -22.31 14.12
N ASP A 439 -37.00 -21.60 14.54
CA ASP A 439 -36.22 -21.95 15.74
C ASP A 439 -37.08 -21.90 17.01
N LEU A 440 -37.95 -20.89 17.15
CA LEU A 440 -38.82 -20.76 18.32
C LEU A 440 -39.89 -21.87 18.39
N LYS A 441 -40.39 -22.34 17.23
CA LYS A 441 -41.28 -23.50 17.16
C LYS A 441 -40.57 -24.79 17.58
N GLY A 442 -39.34 -25.02 17.13
CA GLY A 442 -38.56 -26.19 17.53
C GLY A 442 -38.25 -26.23 19.04
N VAL A 443 -38.01 -25.07 19.66
CA VAL A 443 -37.79 -24.98 21.12
C VAL A 443 -39.08 -25.23 21.90
N GLY A 444 -40.24 -24.78 21.40
CA GLY A 444 -41.54 -25.04 22.03
C GLY A 444 -41.87 -26.53 22.12
N GLU A 445 -41.69 -27.27 21.02
CA GLU A 445 -41.93 -28.72 20.98
C GLU A 445 -40.96 -29.50 21.89
N HIS A 446 -39.70 -29.06 21.99
CA HIS A 446 -38.74 -29.67 22.90
C HIS A 446 -39.07 -29.40 24.38
N LEU A 447 -39.52 -28.18 24.72
CA LEU A 447 -39.83 -27.82 26.10
C LEU A 447 -41.11 -28.50 26.60
N GLU A 448 -42.12 -28.65 25.74
CA GLU A 448 -43.36 -29.35 26.08
C GLU A 448 -43.11 -30.85 26.32
N SER A 449 -42.20 -31.46 25.54
CA SER A 449 -41.71 -32.82 25.78
C SER A 449 -40.96 -32.99 27.11
N MET A 450 -40.24 -31.95 27.58
CA MET A 450 -39.52 -32.00 28.86
C MET A 450 -40.42 -31.73 30.07
N MET A 451 -41.42 -30.84 29.94
CA MET A 451 -42.33 -30.51 31.05
C MET A 451 -43.22 -31.70 31.45
N PHE A 452 -43.73 -32.46 30.47
CA PHE A 452 -44.54 -33.66 30.77
C PHE A 452 -43.75 -34.78 31.47
N LYS A 453 -42.42 -34.76 31.45
CA LYS A 453 -41.59 -35.83 32.01
C LYS A 453 -41.19 -35.61 33.48
N ASN A 454 -41.30 -34.39 34.00
CA ASN A 454 -40.78 -34.03 35.33
C ASN A 454 -41.84 -33.78 36.42
N GLU A 455 -43.15 -33.79 36.11
CA GLU A 455 -44.19 -33.51 37.11
C GLU A 455 -44.59 -34.72 37.98
N THR A 456 -44.07 -35.92 37.76
CA THR A 456 -44.46 -37.11 38.54
C THR A 456 -43.52 -37.52 39.67
N THR A 457 -42.44 -36.78 39.98
CA THR A 457 -41.48 -37.21 41.02
C THR A 457 -40.90 -36.07 41.86
N ASN A 458 -41.65 -35.54 42.84
CA ASN A 458 -41.18 -35.16 44.19
C ASN A 458 -42.12 -34.15 44.88
N THR A 459 -43.06 -34.65 45.67
CA THR A 459 -43.70 -33.88 46.74
C THR A 459 -43.75 -34.75 48.00
N THR A 460 -42.73 -34.66 48.84
CA THR A 460 -42.83 -35.06 50.27
C THR A 460 -41.60 -34.54 51.03
N ARG A 461 -41.57 -33.22 51.26
CA ARG A 461 -40.70 -32.63 52.29
C ARG A 461 -41.26 -31.30 52.78
N ARG A 462 -41.90 -31.33 53.95
CA ARG A 462 -41.91 -30.27 54.98
C ARG A 462 -42.92 -30.65 56.06
N ASN A 463 -42.44 -30.84 57.29
CA ASN A 463 -42.77 -29.93 58.39
C ASN A 463 -41.98 -30.35 59.64
N SER A 464 -41.33 -29.35 60.22
CA SER A 464 -40.81 -29.33 61.58
C SER A 464 -41.85 -28.68 62.48
N PHE A 465 -41.86 -29.13 63.75
CA PHE A 465 -42.80 -28.88 64.86
C PHE A 465 -43.96 -29.87 64.95
#